data_AF-W6KP79-F1
#
_entry.id   AF-W6KP79-F1
#
_cell.length_a   1.000
_cell.length_b   1.000
_cell.length_c   1.000
_cell.angle_alpha   90.00
_cell.angle_beta   90.00
_cell.angle_gamma   90.00
#
_symmetry.space_group_name_H-M   'P 1'
#
loop_
_entity.id
_entity.type
_entity.pdbx_description
1 polymer ?
#
loop_
_entity_poly.entity_id
_entity_poly.type
_entity_poly.pdbx_seq_one_letter_code
_entity_poly.pdbx_strand_id
1 'polypeptide(L)'
;MLKLDSRRYYGSSETFVFQIFEEGGGEEEGKGKGPAGDRPSRAPELRSFHSQGCNAQYINCRADSIVIGGGGGVSLYIDDRVMHGATSACPTFGSPPLTEWAPSGAEAGATPTTKTMGFDIRRLEVIVMA
;
A
#
# COMPACT_ATOMS: atom_id res chain seq x y z
N MET A 1 -12.31 -14.02 -30.83
CA MET A 1 -11.47 -14.59 -29.76
C MET A 1 -10.26 -13.68 -29.61
N LEU A 2 -10.29 -12.72 -28.67
CA LEU A 2 -9.17 -11.82 -28.43
C LEU A 2 -8.03 -12.65 -27.84
N LYS A 3 -6.91 -12.77 -28.55
CA LYS A 3 -5.66 -13.27 -27.96
C LYS A 3 -5.25 -12.23 -26.93
N LEU A 4 -5.54 -12.47 -25.65
CA LEU A 4 -4.90 -11.74 -24.56
C LEU A 4 -3.41 -12.07 -24.66
N ASP A 5 -2.65 -11.12 -25.17
CA ASP A 5 -1.20 -11.18 -25.22
C ASP A 5 -0.65 -11.57 -23.84
N SER A 6 0.46 -12.31 -23.84
CA SER A 6 1.15 -12.90 -22.69
C SER A 6 1.69 -11.89 -21.65
N ARG A 7 1.21 -10.65 -21.66
CA ARG A 7 1.64 -9.59 -20.76
C ARG A 7 1.01 -9.80 -19.39
N ARG A 8 1.83 -10.26 -18.45
CA ARG A 8 1.43 -10.39 -17.05
C ARG A 8 1.33 -9.02 -16.38
N TYR A 9 2.08 -8.01 -16.83
CA TYR A 9 2.09 -6.69 -16.19
C TYR A 9 1.64 -5.57 -17.15
N TYR A 10 0.88 -4.63 -16.61
CA TYR A 10 0.31 -3.44 -17.24
C TYR A 10 0.69 -2.19 -16.42
N GLY A 11 0.34 -1.00 -16.92
CA GLY A 11 0.66 0.28 -16.30
C GLY A 11 1.95 0.91 -16.85
N SER A 12 2.27 2.10 -16.35
CA SER A 12 3.46 2.88 -16.71
C SER A 12 4.25 3.29 -15.46
N SER A 13 5.36 4.00 -15.66
CA SER A 13 6.14 4.63 -14.60
C SER A 13 5.39 5.72 -13.82
N GLU A 14 4.20 6.12 -14.28
CA GLU A 14 3.31 7.02 -13.55
C GLU A 14 2.52 6.30 -12.44
N THR A 15 2.49 4.97 -12.44
CA THR A 15 1.93 4.20 -11.32
C THR A 15 2.76 4.46 -10.06
N PHE A 16 2.09 4.72 -8.94
CA PHE A 16 2.72 4.84 -7.63
C PHE A 16 1.81 4.21 -6.55
N VAL A 17 2.39 3.89 -5.40
CA VAL A 17 1.66 3.48 -4.20
C VAL A 17 1.87 4.51 -3.10
N PHE A 18 0.95 4.59 -2.15
CA PHE A 18 1.07 5.53 -1.05
C PHE A 18 0.48 4.97 0.25
N GLN A 19 0.89 5.56 1.36
CA GLN A 19 0.34 5.33 2.69
C GLN A 19 -0.23 6.65 3.21
N ILE A 20 -1.35 6.57 3.93
CA ILE A 20 -1.89 7.67 4.72
C ILE A 20 -1.89 7.24 6.18
N PHE A 21 -1.30 8.06 7.04
CA PHE A 21 -1.34 7.86 8.48
C PHE A 21 -2.24 8.91 9.13
N GLU A 22 -3.22 8.45 9.89
CA GLU A 22 -4.13 9.29 10.67
C GLU A 22 -3.97 8.93 12.16
N GLU A 23 -3.49 9.89 12.97
CA GLU A 23 -3.48 9.70 14.42
C GLU A 23 -4.93 9.71 14.95
N GLY A 24 -5.46 8.53 15.29
CA GLY A 24 -6.75 8.40 16.00
C GLY A 24 -7.92 7.79 15.22
N GLY A 25 -7.70 7.18 14.05
CA GLY A 25 -8.76 6.54 13.24
C GLY A 25 -9.30 5.20 13.75
N GLY A 26 -8.95 4.78 14.97
CA GLY A 26 -9.57 3.63 15.61
C GLY A 26 -10.90 4.04 16.21
N GLU A 27 -12.00 3.43 15.78
CA GLU A 27 -13.28 3.49 16.49
C GLU A 27 -13.04 2.99 17.94
N GLU A 28 -12.78 3.90 18.87
CA GLU A 28 -12.90 3.63 20.31
C GLU A 28 -14.39 3.51 20.64
N GLU A 29 -14.95 2.32 20.42
CA GLU A 29 -16.15 1.92 21.15
C GLU A 29 -15.81 1.79 22.64
N GLY A 30 -16.07 2.88 23.37
CA GLY A 30 -16.33 2.87 24.80
C GLY A 30 -15.12 2.69 25.73
N LYS A 31 -14.31 3.73 25.91
CA LYS A 31 -13.61 3.93 27.19
C LYS A 31 -13.22 5.40 27.45
N GLY A 32 -13.98 6.05 28.34
CA GLY A 32 -13.55 7.16 29.19
C GLY A 32 -12.78 8.32 28.54
N LYS A 33 -13.51 9.36 28.11
CA LYS A 33 -12.97 10.67 27.72
C LYS A 33 -12.23 11.30 28.92
N GLY A 34 -10.90 11.16 28.97
CA GLY A 34 -10.02 11.97 29.83
C GLY A 34 -10.14 13.46 29.48
N PRO A 35 -9.63 14.38 30.33
CA PRO A 35 -9.88 15.81 30.16
C PRO A 35 -9.37 16.28 28.80
N ALA A 36 -10.30 16.79 28.00
CA ALA A 36 -10.05 17.42 26.71
C ALA A 36 -9.26 18.72 26.96
N GLY A 37 -7.97 18.68 26.68
CA GLY A 37 -7.09 19.85 26.76
C GLY A 37 -5.82 19.61 25.95
N ASP A 38 -5.76 20.25 24.78
CA ASP A 38 -4.52 20.68 24.12
C ASP A 38 -3.56 19.63 23.52
N ARG A 39 -4.06 18.49 23.04
CA ARG A 39 -3.31 17.74 22.02
C ARG A 39 -3.73 18.22 20.63
N PRO A 40 -2.87 18.92 19.86
CA PRO A 40 -3.20 19.26 18.49
C PRO A 40 -3.40 17.95 17.73
N SER A 41 -4.58 17.77 17.13
CA SER A 41 -4.83 16.69 16.18
C SER A 41 -3.78 16.83 15.07
N ARG A 42 -2.88 15.86 14.96
CA ARG A 42 -1.89 15.85 13.90
C ARG A 42 -2.61 15.70 12.57
N ALA A 43 -2.26 16.52 11.59
CA ALA A 43 -2.80 16.40 10.24
C ALA A 43 -2.43 15.02 9.67
N PRO A 44 -3.27 14.42 8.81
CA PRO A 44 -2.93 13.18 8.13
C PRO A 44 -1.59 13.32 7.39
N GLU A 45 -0.73 12.32 7.52
CA GLU A 45 0.53 12.28 6.81
C GLU A 45 0.44 11.37 5.59
N LEU A 46 0.85 11.91 4.44
CA LEU A 46 0.91 11.18 3.18
C LEU A 46 2.37 10.82 2.86
N ARG A 47 2.59 9.56 2.48
CA ARG A 47 3.88 9.09 1.96
C ARG A 47 3.66 8.37 0.63
N SER A 48 4.28 8.86 -0.43
CA SER A 48 4.20 8.26 -1.77
C SER A 48 5.49 7.55 -2.18
N PHE A 49 5.34 6.50 -2.97
CA PHE A 49 6.42 5.67 -3.51
C PHE A 49 6.26 5.55 -5.01
N HIS A 50 7.15 6.22 -5.73
CA HIS A 50 7.14 6.26 -7.19
C HIS A 50 8.03 5.16 -7.78
N SER A 51 7.86 4.89 -9.06
CA SER A 51 8.67 3.90 -9.77
C SER A 51 10.17 4.21 -9.63
N GLN A 52 10.95 3.18 -9.30
CA GLN A 52 12.42 3.25 -9.24
C GLN A 52 13.09 3.05 -10.61
N GLY A 53 12.31 2.79 -11.67
CA GLY A 53 12.83 2.54 -13.02
C GLY A 53 13.59 1.21 -13.21
N CYS A 54 13.72 0.39 -12.18
CA CYS A 54 14.50 -0.86 -12.23
C CYS A 54 13.76 -2.03 -12.92
N ASN A 55 12.43 -1.97 -13.02
CA ASN A 55 11.59 -2.92 -13.74
C ASN A 55 10.22 -2.30 -14.11
N ALA A 56 9.45 -2.98 -14.96
CA ALA A 56 8.11 -2.55 -15.40
C ALA A 56 6.97 -3.42 -14.85
N GLN A 57 7.12 -3.97 -13.63
CA GLN A 57 6.14 -4.84 -13.00
C GLN A 57 5.11 -4.03 -12.17
N TYR A 58 4.39 -3.11 -12.82
CA TYR A 58 3.53 -2.14 -12.13
C TYR A 58 2.21 -2.74 -11.66
N ILE A 59 1.40 -3.30 -12.57
CA ILE A 59 0.08 -3.84 -12.23
C ILE A 59 -0.08 -5.23 -12.86
N ASN A 60 -0.38 -6.25 -12.06
CA ASN A 60 -0.74 -7.59 -12.54
C ASN A 60 -2.16 -7.91 -12.07
N CYS A 61 -3.06 -8.14 -13.03
CA CYS A 61 -4.42 -8.58 -12.74
C CYS A 61 -4.58 -10.03 -13.21
N ARG A 62 -5.13 -10.87 -12.33
CA ARG A 62 -5.45 -12.27 -12.59
C ARG A 62 -6.92 -12.49 -12.25
N ALA A 63 -7.42 -13.70 -12.53
CA ALA A 63 -8.80 -14.05 -12.20
C ALA A 63 -9.05 -14.07 -10.68
N ASP A 64 -8.01 -14.30 -9.89
CA ASP A 64 -8.05 -14.52 -8.45
C ASP A 64 -7.45 -13.36 -7.63
N SER A 65 -6.92 -12.32 -8.29
CA SER A 65 -6.15 -11.28 -7.60
C SER A 65 -5.87 -10.05 -8.44
N ILE A 66 -5.64 -8.93 -7.75
CA ILE A 66 -4.95 -7.76 -8.28
C ILE A 66 -3.69 -7.50 -7.47
N VAL A 67 -2.60 -7.20 -8.19
CA VAL A 67 -1.28 -6.94 -7.64
C VAL A 67 -0.77 -5.62 -8.19
N ILE A 68 -0.28 -4.76 -7.30
CA ILE A 68 0.39 -3.51 -7.63
C ILE A 68 1.82 -3.58 -7.07
N GLY A 69 2.82 -3.45 -7.95
CA GLY A 69 4.24 -3.54 -7.64
C GLY A 69 4.75 -4.98 -7.56
N GLY A 70 5.87 -5.28 -8.21
CA GLY A 70 6.46 -6.61 -8.30
C GLY A 70 7.98 -6.64 -8.11
N GLY A 71 8.63 -7.66 -8.69
CA GLY A 71 10.10 -7.71 -8.80
C GLY A 71 10.85 -8.38 -7.65
N GLY A 72 10.23 -9.31 -6.92
CA GLY A 72 10.84 -9.97 -5.74
C GLY A 72 10.12 -9.70 -4.42
N GLY A 73 9.00 -8.98 -4.50
CA GLY A 73 8.01 -8.73 -3.47
C GLY A 73 6.79 -8.05 -4.10
N VAL A 74 5.79 -7.68 -3.30
CA VAL A 74 4.55 -7.04 -3.76
C VAL A 74 4.20 -5.85 -2.88
N SER A 75 4.03 -4.66 -3.47
CA SER A 75 3.60 -3.51 -2.67
C SER A 75 2.17 -3.68 -2.19
N LEU A 76 1.28 -4.16 -3.04
CA LEU A 76 -0.11 -4.39 -2.69
C LEU A 76 -0.67 -5.59 -3.46
N TYR A 77 -1.12 -6.60 -2.72
CA TYR A 77 -1.92 -7.72 -3.21
C TYR A 77 -3.32 -7.60 -2.62
N ILE A 78 -4.34 -7.88 -3.42
CA ILE A 78 -5.73 -8.00 -2.99
C ILE A 78 -6.33 -9.25 -3.65
N ASP A 79 -7.05 -10.05 -2.86
CA ASP A 79 -7.74 -11.24 -3.34
C ASP A 79 -9.00 -10.91 -4.19
N ASP A 80 -9.54 -11.92 -4.86
CA ASP A 80 -10.75 -11.82 -5.69
C ASP A 80 -12.03 -11.51 -4.91
N ARG A 81 -12.00 -11.64 -3.58
CA ARG A 81 -13.12 -11.33 -2.70
C ARG A 81 -13.05 -9.92 -2.12
N VAL A 82 -11.93 -9.22 -2.32
CA VAL A 82 -11.68 -7.90 -1.74
C VAL A 82 -11.81 -7.94 -0.22
N MET A 83 -11.39 -9.05 0.39
CA MET A 83 -11.48 -9.27 1.84
C MET A 83 -10.10 -9.26 2.48
N HIS A 84 -9.11 -9.83 1.80
CA HIS A 84 -7.76 -9.94 2.34
C HIS A 84 -6.75 -9.36 1.35
N GLY A 85 -5.73 -8.74 1.91
CA GLY A 85 -4.60 -8.25 1.16
C GLY A 85 -3.28 -8.63 1.81
N ALA A 86 -2.21 -8.39 1.05
CA ALA A 86 -0.85 -8.58 1.53
C ALA A 86 0.09 -7.51 0.96
N THR A 87 1.16 -7.23 1.69
CA THR A 87 2.17 -6.26 1.31
C THR A 87 3.56 -6.69 1.80
N SER A 88 4.59 -6.36 1.04
CA SER A 88 5.99 -6.58 1.39
C SER A 88 6.85 -5.45 0.84
N ALA A 89 8.14 -5.45 1.18
CA ALA A 89 9.09 -4.63 0.45
C ALA A 89 9.05 -4.93 -1.05
N CYS A 90 9.09 -3.90 -1.91
CA CYS A 90 8.90 -4.05 -3.35
C CYS A 90 9.93 -3.24 -4.16
N PRO A 91 10.74 -3.87 -5.01
CA PRO A 91 11.73 -3.17 -5.84
C PRO A 91 11.15 -2.19 -6.86
N THR A 92 9.96 -2.46 -7.42
CA THR A 92 9.35 -1.57 -8.44
C THR A 92 9.18 -0.14 -7.93
N PHE A 93 8.81 0.03 -6.65
CA PHE A 93 8.53 1.34 -6.04
C PHE A 93 9.49 1.71 -4.91
N GLY A 94 10.34 0.78 -4.46
CA GLY A 94 11.15 0.97 -3.26
C GLY A 94 10.30 1.10 -1.99
N SER A 95 9.06 0.57 -2.00
CA SER A 95 8.18 0.66 -0.84
C SER A 95 8.56 -0.38 0.22
N PRO A 96 8.38 -0.08 1.52
CA PRO A 96 8.31 -1.09 2.58
C PRO A 96 6.95 -1.81 2.52
N PRO A 97 6.69 -2.79 3.41
CA PRO A 97 5.33 -3.26 3.66
C PRO A 97 4.40 -2.07 4.02
N LEU A 98 3.34 -1.86 3.24
CA LEU A 98 2.48 -0.68 3.31
C LEU A 98 1.61 -0.58 4.57
N THR A 99 1.55 -1.63 5.39
CA THR A 99 0.90 -1.62 6.70
C THR A 99 1.80 -1.11 7.82
N GLU A 100 3.10 -0.94 7.56
CA GLU A 100 4.05 -0.42 8.53
C GLU A 100 4.29 1.08 8.29
N TRP A 101 4.06 1.90 9.31
CA TRP A 101 4.41 3.32 9.27
C TRP A 101 5.75 3.55 9.96
N ALA A 102 6.72 4.07 9.20
CA ALA A 102 8.00 4.55 9.74
C ALA A 102 8.07 6.08 9.57
N PRO A 103 8.36 6.85 10.64
CA PRO A 103 8.48 8.30 10.54
C PRO A 103 9.63 8.69 9.60
N SER A 104 9.40 9.73 8.80
CA SER A 104 10.37 10.26 7.85
C SER A 104 11.69 10.59 8.55
N GLY A 105 12.77 9.87 8.22
CA GLY A 105 14.09 10.02 8.83
C GLY A 105 14.68 8.75 9.43
N ALA A 106 13.87 7.71 9.66
CA ALA A 106 14.34 6.39 10.12
C ALA A 106 14.83 5.46 9.00
N GLU A 107 14.70 5.87 7.73
CA GLU A 107 14.87 5.00 6.55
C GLU A 107 16.33 4.82 6.09
N ALA A 108 17.32 5.45 6.73
CA ALA A 108 18.70 5.46 6.25
C ALA A 108 19.51 4.17 6.57
N GLY A 109 18.90 3.10 7.08
CA GLY A 109 19.66 1.89 7.43
C GLY A 109 18.87 0.62 7.74
N ALA A 110 17.55 0.61 7.57
CA ALA A 110 16.77 -0.60 7.76
C ALA A 110 16.93 -1.52 6.54
N THR A 111 17.49 -2.71 6.73
CA THR A 111 17.43 -3.77 5.73
C THR A 111 15.96 -4.01 5.37
N PRO A 112 15.58 -4.01 4.08
CA PRO A 112 14.20 -4.26 3.69
C PRO A 112 13.79 -5.62 4.25
N THR A 113 12.83 -5.63 5.16
CA THR A 113 12.28 -6.87 5.69
C THR A 113 11.62 -7.59 4.51
N THR A 114 12.12 -8.77 4.18
CA THR A 114 11.53 -9.64 3.14
C THR A 114 10.21 -10.29 3.60
N LYS A 115 9.68 -9.85 4.76
CA LYS A 115 8.52 -10.41 5.41
C LYS A 115 7.26 -9.84 4.75
N THR A 116 6.41 -10.73 4.26
CA THR A 116 5.07 -10.37 3.77
C THR A 116 4.13 -10.19 4.95
N MET A 117 3.41 -9.07 4.98
CA MET A 117 2.38 -8.73 5.96
C MET A 117 1.00 -8.84 5.33
N GLY A 118 0.12 -9.61 5.97
CA GLY A 118 -1.28 -9.72 5.59
C GLY A 118 -2.13 -8.67 6.31
N PHE A 119 -3.25 -8.27 5.71
CA PHE A 119 -4.23 -7.38 6.32
C PHE A 119 -5.65 -7.68 5.82
N ASP A 120 -6.64 -7.34 6.65
CA ASP A 120 -8.05 -7.40 6.27
C ASP A 120 -8.52 -6.07 5.69
N ILE A 121 -9.29 -6.12 4.61
CA ILE A 121 -9.82 -4.95 3.93
C ILE A 121 -11.14 -4.57 4.60
N ARG A 122 -11.16 -3.44 5.31
CA ARG A 122 -12.41 -2.88 5.87
C ARG A 122 -13.22 -2.11 4.84
N ARG A 123 -12.53 -1.45 3.91
CA ARG A 123 -13.14 -0.66 2.83
C ARG A 123 -12.17 -0.58 1.66
N LEU A 124 -12.70 -0.70 0.44
CA LEU A 124 -11.99 -0.42 -0.80
C LEU A 124 -12.80 0.58 -1.62
N GLU A 125 -12.13 1.66 -2.04
CA GLU A 125 -12.71 2.71 -2.88
C GLU A 125 -11.87 2.84 -4.15
N VAL A 126 -12.54 2.99 -5.30
CA VAL A 126 -11.91 3.27 -6.60
C VAL A 126 -12.39 4.64 -7.06
N ILE A 127 -11.46 5.59 -7.13
CA ILE A 127 -11.76 6.97 -7.51
C ILE A 127 -11.21 7.22 -8.91
N VAL A 128 -12.09 7.68 -9.81
CA VAL A 128 -11.72 8.06 -11.17
C VAL A 128 -11.75 9.58 -11.25
N MET A 129 -10.60 10.19 -11.56
CA MET A 129 -10.48 11.62 -11.80
C MET A 129 -10.52 11.86 -13.31
N ALA A 130 -11.35 12.82 -13.75
CA ALA A 130 -11.59 13.16 -15.15
C ALA A 130 -11.04 14.54 -15.50
#